data_AF-A0AAP9E058-F1
#
_entry.id   AF-A0AAP9E058-F1
#
_cell.length_a   1.000
_cell.length_b   1.000
_cell.length_c   1.000
_cell.angle_alpha   90.00
_cell.angle_beta   90.00
_cell.angle_gamma   90.00
#
_symmetry.space_group_name_H-M   'P 1'
#
loop_
_entity.id
_entity.type
_entity.pdbx_description
1 polymer ?
#
loop_
_entity_poly.entity_id
_entity_poly.type
_entity_poly.pdbx_seq_one_letter_code
_entity_poly.pdbx_strand_id
1 'polypeptide(L)'
;MFNKLKKTHEETKDQNNVFRISIDTKDRVKIGDFSRGGSSRIAVKADKHDFSKAFVTPFGLLEIKADQVALSFTKSKVTPCVPA
;
A
#
# COMPACT_ATOMS: atom_id res chain seq x y z
N MET A 1 14.69 -7.50 17.51
CA MET A 1 15.10 -6.67 16.34
C MET A 1 14.53 -5.25 16.38
N PHE A 2 13.29 -4.99 16.82
CA PHE A 2 12.68 -3.64 16.78
C PHE A 2 12.51 -2.92 18.14
N ASN A 3 13.34 -3.22 19.14
CA ASN A 3 13.12 -2.71 20.51
C ASN A 3 13.23 -1.18 20.60
N LYS A 4 14.18 -0.57 19.89
CA LYS A 4 14.36 0.89 19.87
C LYS A 4 13.19 1.61 19.21
N LEU A 5 12.67 1.03 18.13
CA LEU A 5 11.56 1.58 17.36
C LEU A 5 10.27 1.59 18.20
N LYS A 6 10.01 0.50 18.94
CA LYS A 6 8.91 0.44 19.92
C LYS A 6 9.05 1.50 21.00
N LYS A 7 10.25 1.66 21.57
CA LYS A 7 10.51 2.69 22.59
C LYS A 7 10.21 4.10 22.06
N THR A 8 10.71 4.43 20.88
CA THR A 8 10.44 5.74 20.24
C THR A 8 8.96 5.95 19.93
N HIS A 9 8.23 4.91 19.54
CA HIS A 9 6.79 4.99 19.30
C HIS A 9 6.00 5.38 20.57
N GLU A 10 6.36 4.82 21.73
CA GLU A 10 5.72 5.16 23.01
C GLU A 10 6.10 6.58 23.44
N GLU A 11 7.39 6.95 23.39
CA GLU A 11 7.87 8.27 23.81
C GLU A 11 7.25 9.45 23.03
N THR A 12 6.94 9.23 21.75
CA THR A 12 6.44 10.27 20.83
C THR A 12 4.93 10.24 20.65
N LYS A 13 4.22 9.33 21.32
CA LYS A 13 2.78 9.11 21.12
C LYS A 13 1.95 10.36 21.39
N ASP A 14 2.23 11.02 22.51
CA ASP A 14 1.47 12.16 23.02
C ASP A 14 2.14 13.51 22.72
N GLN A 15 3.27 13.50 21.99
CA GLN A 15 4.00 14.70 21.64
C GLN A 15 3.34 15.42 20.46
N ASN A 16 2.78 16.61 20.69
CA ASN A 16 2.07 17.38 19.67
C ASN A 16 2.99 18.03 18.63
N ASN A 17 4.28 18.16 18.93
CA ASN A 17 5.31 18.63 18.02
C ASN A 17 5.87 17.52 17.10
N VAL A 18 5.40 16.27 17.24
CA VAL A 18 5.86 15.15 16.43
C VAL A 18 4.74 14.64 15.51
N PHE A 19 5.02 14.64 14.21
CA PHE A 19 4.17 14.02 13.20
C PHE A 19 4.71 12.64 12.85
N ARG A 20 3.86 11.61 12.95
CA ARG A 20 4.25 10.21 12.74
C ARG A 20 3.56 9.66 11.51
N ILE A 21 4.36 9.28 10.52
CA ILE A 21 3.90 8.64 9.30
C ILE A 21 4.53 7.27 9.12
N SER A 22 3.75 6.33 8.60
CA SER A 22 4.27 5.07 8.07
C SER A 22 4.11 5.09 6.55
N ILE A 23 5.18 4.71 5.86
CA ILE A 23 5.23 4.66 4.40
C ILE A 23 5.52 3.21 3.99
N ASP A 24 4.69 2.67 3.11
CA ASP A 24 4.87 1.33 2.55
C ASP A 24 4.57 1.34 1.05
N THR A 25 5.37 0.58 0.31
CA THR A 25 5.13 0.29 -1.11
C THR A 25 5.00 -1.20 -1.28
N LYS A 26 3.93 -1.65 -1.93
CA LYS A 26 3.85 -3.05 -2.36
C LYS A 26 4.53 -3.24 -3.70
N ASP A 27 4.82 -4.51 -3.99
CA ASP A 27 5.19 -4.90 -5.34
C ASP A 27 4.03 -4.67 -6.33
N ARG A 28 4.34 -4.72 -7.63
CA ARG A 28 3.43 -4.50 -8.74
C ARG A 28 2.22 -5.42 -8.66
N VAL A 29 1.04 -4.81 -8.60
CA VAL A 29 -0.25 -5.50 -8.64
C VAL A 29 -0.75 -5.49 -10.07
N LYS A 30 -0.93 -6.68 -10.67
CA LYS A 30 -1.52 -6.80 -12.00
C LYS A 30 -2.99 -6.35 -11.97
N ILE A 31 -3.41 -5.60 -12.99
CA ILE A 31 -4.79 -5.16 -13.18
C ILE A 31 -5.34 -5.74 -14.49
N GLY A 32 -6.61 -6.14 -14.49
CA GLY A 32 -7.28 -6.82 -15.61
C GLY A 32 -8.53 -7.57 -15.14
N ASP A 33 -9.20 -8.26 -16.06
CA ASP A 33 -10.45 -9.01 -15.81
C ASP A 33 -10.16 -10.36 -15.13
N PHE A 34 -9.54 -10.28 -13.95
CA PHE A 34 -9.19 -11.43 -13.15
C PHE A 34 -10.38 -11.86 -12.30
N SER A 35 -10.81 -13.11 -12.46
CA SER A 35 -11.75 -13.71 -11.53
C SER A 35 -11.03 -14.18 -10.26
N ARG A 36 -11.58 -13.84 -9.11
CA ARG A 36 -11.16 -14.34 -7.79
C ARG A 36 -12.20 -15.30 -7.18
N GLY A 37 -12.99 -15.95 -8.03
CA GLY A 37 -14.00 -16.94 -7.61
C GLY A 37 -15.35 -16.35 -7.19
N GLY A 38 -15.63 -15.09 -7.53
CA GLY A 38 -16.95 -14.48 -7.32
C GLY A 38 -18.01 -14.98 -8.32
N SER A 39 -19.27 -15.00 -7.91
CA SER A 39 -20.41 -15.28 -8.80
C SER A 39 -21.00 -13.96 -9.32
N SER A 40 -21.12 -13.83 -10.63
CA SER A 40 -21.79 -12.70 -11.28
C SER A 40 -22.97 -13.22 -12.10
N ARG A 41 -24.11 -12.51 -12.05
CA ARG A 41 -25.28 -12.80 -12.88
C ARG A 41 -25.10 -12.34 -14.33
N ILE A 42 -24.05 -11.56 -14.59
CA ILE A 42 -23.65 -11.10 -15.92
C ILE A 42 -22.55 -12.03 -16.41
N ALA A 43 -22.67 -12.54 -17.64
CA ALA A 43 -21.63 -13.36 -18.26
C ALA A 43 -20.37 -12.51 -18.53
N VAL A 44 -19.39 -12.58 -17.63
CA VAL A 44 -18.10 -11.92 -17.79
C VAL A 44 -17.05 -12.96 -18.15
N LYS A 45 -16.33 -12.76 -19.26
CA LYS A 45 -15.19 -13.61 -19.63
C LYS A 45 -13.99 -13.19 -18.81
N ALA A 46 -13.63 -13.99 -17.82
CA ALA A 46 -12.40 -13.79 -17.07
C ALA A 46 -11.18 -14.15 -17.92
N ASP A 47 -10.11 -13.36 -17.78
CA ASP A 47 -8.82 -13.69 -18.36
C ASP A 47 -8.26 -14.93 -17.66
N LYS A 48 -8.26 -16.05 -18.39
CA LYS A 48 -7.74 -17.33 -17.92
C LYS A 48 -6.22 -17.27 -17.90
N HIS A 49 -5.69 -16.95 -16.72
CA HIS A 49 -4.30 -17.11 -16.29
C HIS A 49 -3.30 -16.03 -16.75
N ASP A 50 -3.09 -15.05 -15.86
CA ASP A 50 -1.80 -14.44 -15.52
C ASP A 50 -0.98 -13.57 -16.50
N PHE A 51 -1.45 -13.27 -17.71
CA PHE A 51 -0.63 -12.49 -18.69
C PHE A 51 -1.03 -11.02 -18.91
N SER A 52 -1.70 -10.35 -17.97
CA SER A 52 -1.87 -8.90 -18.10
C SER A 52 -0.50 -8.20 -18.02
N LYS A 53 -0.21 -7.37 -19.02
CA LYS A 53 0.97 -6.47 -19.03
C LYS A 53 0.74 -5.22 -18.18
N ALA A 54 -0.52 -4.91 -17.86
CA ALA A 54 -0.89 -3.74 -17.07
C ALA A 54 -0.75 -4.04 -15.58
N PHE A 55 -0.01 -3.17 -14.88
CA PHE A 55 0.14 -3.23 -13.45
C PHE A 55 0.01 -1.83 -12.85
N VAL A 56 -0.30 -1.80 -11.56
CA VAL A 56 -0.15 -0.62 -10.72
C VAL A 56 0.74 -0.97 -9.55
N THR A 57 1.55 -0.01 -9.12
CA THR A 57 2.32 -0.08 -7.89
C THR A 57 1.59 0.77 -6.85
N PRO A 58 0.99 0.16 -5.82
CA PRO A 58 0.35 0.91 -4.75
C PRO A 58 1.39 1.47 -3.78
N PHE A 59 1.19 2.71 -3.39
CA PHE A 59 1.97 3.45 -2.40
C PHE A 59 1.01 3.91 -1.29
N GLY A 60 1.30 3.52 -0.06
CA GLY A 60 0.52 3.87 1.11
C GLY A 60 1.27 4.82 2.04
N LEU A 61 0.57 5.87 2.49
CA LEU A 61 1.01 6.75 3.56
C LEU A 61 -0.05 6.73 4.66
N LEU A 62 0.33 6.24 5.84
CA LEU A 62 -0.52 6.19 7.03
C LEU A 62 -0.11 7.31 8.00
N GLU A 63 -1.06 8.18 8.33
CA GLU A 63 -0.93 9.09 9.46
C GLU A 63 -1.37 8.37 10.75
N ILE A 64 -0.44 8.18 11.68
CA ILE A 64 -0.67 7.33 12.86
C ILE A 64 -1.67 7.94 13.85
N LYS A 65 -1.72 9.27 13.98
CA LYS A 65 -2.61 9.94 14.95
C LYS A 65 -4.06 10.01 14.47
N ALA A 66 -4.26 10.33 13.19
CA ALA A 66 -5.59 10.41 12.60
C ALA A 66 -6.15 9.04 12.17
N ASP A 67 -5.31 8.00 12.15
CA ASP A 67 -5.63 6.67 11.59
C ASP A 67 -6.15 6.75 10.15
N GLN A 68 -5.55 7.65 9.37
CA GLN A 68 -5.93 7.91 7.98
C GLN A 68 -4.86 7.41 7.04
N VAL A 69 -5.28 6.68 6.01
CA VAL A 69 -4.40 6.17 4.97
C VAL A 69 -4.67 6.85 3.64
N ALA A 70 -3.63 7.40 3.03
CA ALA A 70 -3.64 7.85 1.65
C ALA A 70 -3.03 6.76 0.77
N LEU A 71 -3.79 6.32 -0.24
CA LEU A 71 -3.34 5.34 -1.23
C LEU A 71 -3.18 5.99 -2.59
N SER A 72 -1.98 5.90 -3.14
CA SER A 72 -1.66 6.34 -4.50
C SER A 72 -1.29 5.15 -5.37
N PHE A 73 -1.71 5.16 -6.63
CA PHE A 73 -1.43 4.10 -7.59
C PHE A 73 -0.68 4.68 -8.79
N THR A 74 0.45 4.08 -9.15
CA THR A 74 1.22 4.49 -10.33
C THR A 74 1.46 3.30 -11.25
N LYS A 75 1.68 3.56 -12.54
CA LYS A 75 2.02 2.51 -13.53
C LYS A 75 3.53 2.28 -13.66
N SER A 76 4.33 2.89 -12.79
CA SER A 76 5.80 2.84 -12.81
C SER A 76 6.33 2.17 -11.54
N LYS A 77 7.62 1.85 -11.53
CA LYS A 77 8.31 1.39 -10.32
C LYS A 77 8.36 2.56 -9.34
N VAL A 78 7.91 2.34 -8.11
CA VAL A 78 8.04 3.30 -7.01
C VAL A 78 9.14 2.81 -6.08
N THR A 79 10.13 3.66 -5.81
CA THR A 79 11.11 3.44 -4.75
C THR A 79 10.82 4.48 -3.68
N PRO A 80 10.54 4.09 -2.42
CA PRO A 80 10.46 5.07 -1.35
C PRO A 80 11.83 5.76 -1.21
N CYS A 81 11.87 7.07 -1.46
CA CYS A 81 13.07 7.86 -1.22
C CYS A 81 13.20 8.01 0.30
N VAL A 82 14.13 7.25 0.89
CA VAL A 82 14.62 7.53 2.24
C VAL A 82 15.75 8.55 2.07
N PRO A 83 15.63 9.78 2.61
CA PRO A 83 16.77 10.70 2.62
C PRO A 83 17.93 10.03 3.37
N ALA A 84 19.11 10.04 2.75
CA ALA A 84 20.34 9.46 3.30
C ALA A 84 20.80 10.20 4.56
#